data_AF-A0A959ESR7-F1
#
_entry.id   AF-A0A959ESR7-F1
#
_cell.length_a   1.000
_cell.length_b   1.000
_cell.length_c   1.000
_cell.angle_alpha   90.00
_cell.angle_beta   90.00
_cell.angle_gamma   90.00
#
_symmetry.space_group_name_H-M   'P 1'
#
loop_
_entity.id
_entity.type
_entity.pdbx_description
1 polymer ?
#
loop_
_entity_poly.entity_id
_entity_poly.type
_entity_poly.pdbx_seq_one_letter_code
_entity_poly.pdbx_strand_id
1 'polypeptide(L)'
;MHLPDDLQNLPRYPLLGPHLRRSDLCPISLDVRQPEISRLELTTYEQLEAHIAEHLLRHQASGAIGGYLEKRDLYRSSPHFRTSGADRCIHLGIDIWL
;
A
#
# COMPACT_ATOMS: atom_id res chain seq x y z
N MET A 1 -22.05 2.31 1.40
CA MET A 1 -21.94 2.30 2.87
C MET A 1 -22.92 3.31 3.39
N HIS A 2 -23.93 2.88 4.14
CA HIS A 2 -24.87 3.78 4.82
C HIS A 2 -24.25 4.09 6.19
N LEU A 3 -23.97 5.37 6.47
CA LEU A 3 -23.48 5.79 7.76
C LEU A 3 -24.67 5.90 8.73
N PRO A 4 -24.50 5.54 10.01
CA PRO A 4 -25.45 5.86 11.08
C PRO A 4 -25.93 7.33 11.02
N ASP A 5 -27.20 7.58 11.32
CA ASP A 5 -27.85 8.90 11.17
C ASP A 5 -27.12 10.02 11.93
N ASP A 6 -26.56 9.72 13.10
CA ASP A 6 -25.76 10.61 13.93
C ASP A 6 -24.41 10.99 13.28
N LEU A 7 -23.90 10.20 12.34
CA LEU A 7 -22.67 10.47 11.60
C LEU A 7 -22.89 11.16 10.25
N GLN A 8 -24.14 11.22 9.76
CA GLN A 8 -24.43 11.77 8.42
C GLN A 8 -24.23 13.29 8.33
N ASN A 9 -24.50 14.01 9.44
CA ASN A 9 -24.48 15.48 9.49
C ASN A 9 -23.23 16.07 10.17
N LEU A 10 -22.25 15.24 10.54
CA LEU A 10 -21.02 15.73 11.12
C LEU A 10 -20.14 16.42 10.06
N PRO A 11 -19.42 17.51 10.44
CA PRO A 11 -18.43 18.10 9.56
C PRO A 11 -17.38 17.05 9.18
N ARG A 12 -17.07 16.99 7.88
CA ARG A 12 -16.10 16.04 7.33
C ARG A 12 -14.72 16.68 7.28
N TYR A 13 -13.75 15.99 7.85
CA TYR A 13 -12.34 16.38 7.83
C TYR A 13 -11.57 15.32 7.04
N PRO A 14 -11.40 15.49 5.71
CA PRO A 14 -10.72 14.50 4.89
C PRO A 14 -9.24 14.41 5.28
N LEU A 15 -8.80 13.20 5.66
CA LEU A 15 -7.43 12.94 6.12
C LEU A 15 -6.37 13.32 5.08
N LEU A 16 -6.67 13.13 3.80
CA LEU A 16 -5.76 13.37 2.67
C LEU A 16 -6.03 14.71 1.98
N GLY A 17 -6.73 15.62 2.66
CA GLY A 17 -7.11 16.91 2.11
C GLY A 17 -8.36 16.87 1.23
N PRO A 18 -8.93 18.05 0.91
CA PRO A 18 -10.24 18.15 0.25
C PRO A 18 -10.19 17.92 -1.28
N HIS A 19 -8.99 17.89 -1.87
CA HIS A 19 -8.83 17.87 -3.33
C HIS A 19 -8.55 16.49 -3.91
N LEU A 20 -8.12 15.52 -3.08
CA LEU A 20 -7.82 14.17 -3.54
C LEU A 20 -9.10 13.42 -3.90
N ARG A 21 -9.19 12.99 -5.16
CA ARG A 21 -10.30 12.19 -5.70
C ARG A 21 -9.84 10.76 -5.91
N ARG A 22 -10.79 9.83 -5.96
CA ARG A 22 -10.50 8.44 -6.33
C ARG A 22 -9.87 8.31 -7.73
N SER A 23 -10.18 9.22 -8.65
CA SER A 23 -9.59 9.28 -9.99
C SER A 23 -8.10 9.61 -9.98
N ASP A 24 -7.62 10.22 -8.90
CA ASP A 24 -6.24 10.66 -8.75
C ASP A 24 -5.36 9.51 -8.18
N LEU A 25 -5.99 8.39 -7.81
CA LEU A 25 -5.34 7.22 -7.23
C LEU A 25 -5.30 6.07 -8.24
N CYS A 26 -4.15 5.41 -8.37
CA CYS A 26 -4.02 4.15 -9.11
C CYS A 26 -3.93 2.94 -8.16
N PRO A 27 -4.38 1.75 -8.58
CA PRO A 27 -4.15 0.54 -7.80
C PRO A 27 -2.67 0.12 -7.89
N ILE A 28 -2.10 -0.33 -6.77
CA ILE A 28 -0.76 -0.94 -6.75
C ILE A 28 -0.79 -2.22 -5.94
N SER A 29 0.08 -3.17 -6.31
CA SER A 29 0.33 -4.34 -5.48
C SER A 29 1.82 -4.59 -5.30
N LEU A 30 2.20 -4.89 -4.05
CA LEU A 30 3.58 -5.21 -3.65
C LEU A 30 3.70 -6.68 -3.23
N ASP A 31 2.80 -7.51 -3.74
CA ASP A 31 2.70 -8.91 -3.40
C ASP A 31 3.74 -9.75 -4.16
N VAL A 32 4.66 -10.37 -3.44
CA VAL A 32 5.74 -11.20 -3.98
C VAL A 32 5.23 -12.48 -4.66
N ARG A 33 3.93 -12.78 -4.53
CA ARG A 33 3.28 -13.83 -5.34
C ARG A 33 3.17 -13.44 -6.82
N GLN A 34 3.27 -12.15 -7.14
CA GLN A 34 3.27 -11.63 -8.50
C GLN A 34 4.69 -11.72 -9.11
N PRO A 35 4.86 -12.32 -10.31
CA PRO A 35 6.18 -12.53 -10.90
C PRO A 35 7.01 -11.26 -11.07
N GLU A 36 6.37 -10.14 -11.42
CA GLU A 36 6.99 -8.84 -11.58
C GLU A 36 7.55 -8.30 -10.25
N ILE A 37 6.82 -8.48 -9.15
CA ILE A 37 7.25 -8.02 -7.83
C ILE A 37 8.36 -8.92 -7.27
N SER A 38 8.21 -10.24 -7.44
CA SER A 38 9.20 -11.22 -6.95
C SER A 38 10.61 -11.01 -7.50
N ARG A 39 10.74 -10.39 -8.69
CA ARG A 39 12.02 -10.12 -9.36
C ARG A 39 12.67 -8.80 -8.92
N LEU A 40 11.92 -7.91 -8.28
CA LEU A 40 12.40 -6.60 -7.86
C LEU A 40 13.11 -6.62 -6.51
N GLU A 41 12.98 -7.71 -5.74
CA GLU A 41 13.60 -7.88 -4.41
C GLU A 41 13.42 -6.63 -3.52
N LEU A 42 12.19 -6.15 -3.37
CA LEU A 42 11.83 -4.96 -2.58
C LEU A 42 12.04 -5.22 -1.07
N THR A 43 13.30 -5.23 -0.64
CA THR A 43 13.74 -5.62 0.70
C THR A 43 14.18 -4.43 1.56
N THR A 44 14.40 -3.26 0.96
CA THR A 44 14.69 -2.00 1.65
C THR A 44 13.62 -0.94 1.38
N TYR A 45 13.58 0.08 2.22
CA TYR A 45 12.64 1.20 2.06
C TYR A 45 12.96 2.03 0.82
N GLU A 46 14.23 2.19 0.48
CA GLU A 46 14.68 2.94 -0.70
C GLU A 46 14.25 2.27 -2.00
N GLN A 47 14.35 0.93 -2.07
CA GLN A 47 13.87 0.15 -3.22
C GLN A 47 12.36 0.27 -3.36
N LEU A 48 11.64 0.18 -2.24
CA LEU A 48 10.19 0.34 -2.23
C LEU A 48 9.79 1.74 -2.70
N GLU A 49 10.38 2.79 -2.14
CA GLU A 49 10.12 4.19 -2.50
C GLU A 49 10.36 4.45 -3.99
N ALA A 50 11.48 3.97 -4.54
CA ALA A 50 11.77 4.10 -5.96
C ALA A 50 10.72 3.40 -6.83
N HIS A 51 10.28 2.20 -6.43
CA HIS A 51 9.24 1.45 -7.14
C HIS A 51 7.89 2.16 -7.11
N ILE A 52 7.47 2.68 -5.95
CA ILE A 52 6.25 3.47 -5.81
C ILE A 52 6.31 4.70 -6.72
N ALA A 53 7.41 5.46 -6.69
CA ALA A 53 7.57 6.67 -7.49
C ALA A 53 7.48 6.37 -9.00
N GLU A 54 8.13 5.31 -9.47
CA GLU A 54 8.04 4.89 -10.87
C GLU A 54 6.61 4.46 -11.23
N HIS A 55 5.93 3.72 -10.35
CA HIS A 55 4.55 3.32 -10.56
C HIS A 55 3.62 4.55 -10.71
N LEU A 56 3.73 5.54 -9.81
CA LEU A 56 2.95 6.77 -9.90
C LEU A 56 3.21 7.53 -11.20
N LEU A 57 4.48 7.66 -11.60
CA LEU A 57 4.86 8.32 -12.85
C LEU A 57 4.26 7.63 -14.08
N ARG A 58 4.35 6.29 -14.15
CA ARG A 58 3.79 5.50 -15.26
C ARG A 58 2.28 5.62 -15.38
N HIS A 59 1.59 5.76 -14.25
CA HIS A 59 0.13 5.86 -14.20
C HIS A 59 -0.39 7.32 -14.23
N GLN A 60 0.50 8.31 -14.22
CA GLN A 60 0.16 9.73 -14.11
C GLN A 60 -0.78 10.02 -12.92
N ALA A 61 -0.58 9.28 -11.82
CA ALA A 61 -1.43 9.34 -10.64
C ALA A 61 -0.80 10.21 -9.55
N SER A 62 -1.64 10.81 -8.70
CA SER A 62 -1.20 11.58 -7.52
C SER A 62 -0.99 10.70 -6.29
N GLY A 63 -1.39 9.43 -6.35
CA GLY A 63 -1.16 8.46 -5.31
C GLY A 63 -1.53 7.05 -5.75
N ALA A 64 -1.18 6.06 -4.94
CA ALA A 64 -1.50 4.66 -5.18
C ALA A 64 -2.15 4.02 -3.96
N ILE A 65 -3.08 3.08 -4.18
CA ILE A 65 -3.80 2.37 -3.11
C ILE A 65 -3.67 0.85 -3.28
N GLY A 66 -3.39 0.15 -2.18
CA GLY A 66 -3.15 -1.30 -2.20
C GLY A 66 -2.81 -1.87 -0.83
N GLY A 67 -2.22 -3.06 -0.79
CA GLY A 67 -1.57 -3.57 0.43
C GLY A 67 -2.26 -4.72 1.14
N TYR A 68 -3.60 -4.76 1.16
CA TYR A 68 -4.29 -5.74 1.99
C TYR A 68 -4.06 -7.18 1.52
N LEU A 69 -3.62 -8.03 2.45
CA LEU A 69 -3.30 -9.45 2.26
C LEU A 69 -2.17 -9.72 1.27
N GLU A 70 -1.29 -8.75 1.04
CA GLU A 70 -0.10 -8.93 0.22
C GLU A 70 1.02 -9.58 1.02
N LYS A 71 1.77 -10.49 0.38
CA LYS A 71 3.00 -11.02 0.96
C LYS A 71 4.14 -10.09 0.55
N ARG A 72 4.85 -9.47 1.49
CA ARG A 72 5.91 -8.49 1.20
C ARG A 72 7.28 -8.97 1.63
N ASP A 73 8.28 -8.82 0.77
CA ASP A 73 9.66 -9.20 1.09
C ASP A 73 10.33 -8.22 2.06
N LEU A 74 9.86 -6.96 2.12
CA LEU A 74 10.34 -5.94 3.07
C LEU A 74 10.41 -6.45 4.52
N TYR A 75 9.46 -7.28 4.96
CA TYR A 75 9.46 -7.79 6.34
C TYR A 75 10.48 -8.91 6.57
N ARG A 76 10.90 -9.62 5.52
CA ARG A 76 11.88 -10.72 5.64
C ARG A 76 13.27 -10.23 6.02
N SER A 77 13.58 -8.95 5.76
CA SER A 77 14.88 -8.36 6.11
C SER A 77 15.06 -8.21 7.64
N SER A 78 13.96 -8.16 8.40
CA SER A 78 14.03 -8.07 9.86
C SER A 78 14.00 -9.46 10.52
N PRO A 79 14.99 -9.77 11.40
CA PRO A 79 15.05 -11.05 12.12
C PRO A 79 13.79 -11.34 12.94
N HIS A 80 13.05 -10.32 13.38
CA HIS A 80 11.84 -10.47 14.17
C HIS A 80 10.69 -11.17 13.42
N PHE A 81 10.70 -11.13 12.08
CA PHE A 81 9.66 -11.75 11.25
C PHE A 81 10.08 -13.10 10.67
N ARG A 82 11.35 -13.49 10.87
CA ARG A 82 11.90 -14.79 10.50
C ARG A 82 11.66 -15.77 11.64
N THR A 83 10.61 -16.59 11.51
CA THR A 83 10.31 -17.65 12.49
C THR A 83 10.74 -19.00 11.95
N SER A 84 10.86 -20.01 12.82
CA SER A 84 11.17 -21.40 12.41
C SER A 84 10.06 -22.06 11.57
N GLY A 85 8.89 -21.42 11.45
CA GLY A 85 7.77 -21.82 10.60
C GLY A 85 7.61 -20.91 9.38
N ALA A 86 6.38 -20.51 9.06
CA ALA A 86 6.11 -19.59 7.95
C ALA A 86 6.48 -18.13 8.30
N ASP A 87 7.17 -17.44 7.40
CA ASP A 87 7.53 -16.03 7.55
C ASP A 87 6.31 -15.15 7.79
N ARG A 88 6.39 -14.26 8.78
CA ARG A 88 5.34 -13.30 9.13
C ARG A 88 5.42 -12.08 8.22
N CYS A 89 5.05 -12.26 6.96
CA CYS A 89 5.25 -11.28 5.90
C CYS A 89 3.95 -10.83 5.20
N ILE A 90 2.79 -11.15 5.77
CA ILE A 90 1.50 -10.70 5.24
C ILE A 90 1.22 -9.28 5.76
N HIS A 91 1.01 -8.33 4.86
CA HIS A 91 0.55 -6.99 5.18
C HIS A 91 -0.96 -7.00 5.43
N LEU A 92 -1.39 -6.50 6.59
CA LEU A 92 -2.79 -6.51 7.02
C LEU A 92 -3.48 -5.14 6.89
N GLY A 93 -2.74 -4.11 6.51
CA GLY A 93 -3.25 -2.76 6.29
C GLY A 93 -3.73 -2.54 4.85
N ILE A 94 -4.30 -1.36 4.63
CA ILE A 94 -4.42 -0.74 3.31
C ILE A 94 -3.48 0.45 3.35
N ASP A 95 -2.60 0.53 2.36
CA ASP A 95 -1.68 1.64 2.20
C ASP A 95 -2.23 2.62 1.17
N ILE A 96 -1.99 3.90 1.44
CA ILE A 96 -2.15 4.97 0.46
C ILE A 96 -0.79 5.63 0.34
N TRP A 97 -0.16 5.44 -0.82
CA TRP A 97 1.13 6.00 -1.17
C TRP A 97 0.92 7.33 -1.90
N LEU A 98 1.66 8.37 -1.55
CA LEU A 98 1.56 9.72 -2.11
C LEU A 98 2.91 10.16 -2.67
#